data_AF-A0A535R4M0-F1
#
_entry.id   AF-A0A535R4M0-F1
#
_cell.length_a   1.000
_cell.length_b   1.000
_cell.length_c   1.000
_cell.angle_alpha   90.00
_cell.angle_beta   90.00
_cell.angle_gamma   90.00
#
_symmetry.space_group_name_H-M   'P 1'
#
loop_
_entity.id
_entity.type
_entity.pdbx_description
1 polymer ?
#
loop_
_entity_poly.entity_id
_entity_poly.type
_entity_poly.pdbx_seq_one_letter_code
_entity_poly.pdbx_strand_id
1 'polypeptide(L)'
;MNLSGIGSSLGSRLIGTWRLVSREDRDADGQARPDPALGSDPLGLLIYDTAGNFAAQFMRRERGEEAGPAPAGGSNNTSAVNGYDAYFGTYTVDEEEGTVTQRLSAALSPANVGMVVTREVTVTGDTLVIELSTTRADGEPITRTLRWTRGA
;
A
#
# COMPACT_ATOMS: atom_id res chain seq x y z
N MET A 1 -38.67 -0.42 -15.27
CA MET A 1 -37.65 -1.01 -14.38
C MET A 1 -36.64 0.07 -14.08
N ASN A 2 -36.55 0.50 -12.82
CA ASN A 2 -35.58 1.51 -12.36
C ASN A 2 -34.18 0.89 -12.29
N LEU A 3 -33.19 1.53 -12.91
CA LEU A 3 -31.78 1.11 -12.92
C LEU A 3 -30.96 1.69 -11.75
N SER A 4 -31.60 2.07 -10.65
CA SER A 4 -30.99 2.77 -9.52
C SER A 4 -30.45 1.82 -8.44
N GLY A 5 -29.61 0.82 -8.79
CA GLY A 5 -29.19 -0.15 -7.77
C GLY A 5 -28.15 -1.21 -8.12
N ILE A 6 -27.19 -0.96 -9.02
CA ILE A 6 -25.94 -1.74 -9.01
C ILE A 6 -24.89 -0.86 -8.37
N GLY A 7 -24.66 -1.01 -7.06
CA GLY A 7 -23.53 -0.38 -6.40
C GLY A 7 -22.24 -0.79 -7.12
N SER A 8 -21.35 0.16 -7.42
CA SER A 8 -20.07 -0.16 -8.05
C SER A 8 -19.29 -1.11 -7.15
N SER A 9 -18.85 -2.25 -7.68
CA SER A 9 -18.06 -3.24 -6.93
C SER A 9 -16.77 -2.61 -6.39
N LEU A 10 -16.19 -3.17 -5.33
CA LEU A 10 -14.88 -2.76 -4.82
C LEU A 10 -13.83 -2.74 -5.93
N GLY A 11 -13.78 -3.78 -6.77
CA GLY A 11 -12.84 -3.84 -7.89
C GLY A 11 -13.00 -2.67 -8.86
N SER A 12 -14.24 -2.34 -9.24
CA SER A 12 -14.51 -1.18 -10.10
C SER A 12 -14.15 0.15 -9.43
N ARG A 13 -14.34 0.27 -8.11
CA ARG A 13 -14.00 1.47 -7.34
C ARG A 13 -12.50 1.66 -7.13
N LEU A 14 -11.72 0.58 -7.11
CA LEU A 14 -10.26 0.64 -6.97
C LEU A 14 -9.57 1.19 -8.23
N ILE A 15 -10.14 0.97 -9.41
CA ILE A 15 -9.57 1.45 -10.68
C ILE A 15 -9.30 2.95 -10.61
N GLY A 16 -8.10 3.35 -11.03
CA GLY A 16 -7.68 4.74 -11.11
C GLY A 16 -6.32 4.99 -10.48
N THR A 17 -5.98 6.28 -10.38
CA THR A 17 -4.76 6.76 -9.76
C THR A 17 -5.07 7.31 -8.38
N TRP A 18 -4.24 6.96 -7.40
CA TRP A 18 -4.39 7.31 -6.00
C TRP A 18 -3.12 7.96 -5.50
N ARG A 19 -3.24 9.13 -4.87
CA ARG A 19 -2.14 9.86 -4.25
C ARG A 19 -2.18 9.67 -2.74
N LEU A 20 -1.03 9.38 -2.16
CA LEU A 20 -0.92 9.13 -0.72
C LEU A 20 -1.21 10.41 0.05
N VAL A 21 -2.09 10.32 1.04
CA VAL A 21 -2.41 11.38 2.00
C VAL A 21 -1.67 11.13 3.31
N SER A 22 -1.72 9.91 3.83
CA SER A 22 -0.96 9.52 5.01
C SER A 22 -0.61 8.04 5.01
N ARG A 23 0.44 7.68 5.76
CA ARG A 23 0.86 6.31 6.04
C ARG A 23 1.34 6.25 7.49
N GLU A 24 0.57 5.57 8.33
CA GLU A 24 0.78 5.53 9.77
C GLU A 24 0.93 4.09 10.25
N ASP A 25 1.92 3.83 11.11
CA ASP A 25 2.03 2.56 11.81
C ASP A 25 1.68 2.77 13.28
N ARG A 26 0.91 1.85 13.84
CA ARG A 26 0.58 1.79 15.26
C ARG A 26 0.88 0.41 15.83
N ASP A 27 1.41 0.37 17.05
CA ASP A 27 1.54 -0.87 17.82
C ASP A 27 0.18 -1.34 18.37
N ALA A 28 0.20 -2.44 19.13
CA ALA A 28 -1.01 -3.00 19.76
C ALA A 28 -1.68 -2.06 20.79
N ASP A 29 -0.92 -1.12 21.38
CA ASP A 29 -1.41 -0.12 22.33
C ASP A 29 -1.90 1.16 21.62
N GLY A 30 -1.85 1.20 20.28
CA GLY A 30 -2.25 2.33 19.46
C GLY A 30 -1.21 3.45 19.38
N GLN A 31 0.00 3.25 19.91
CA GLN A 31 1.07 4.25 19.86
C GLN A 31 1.72 4.28 18.49
N ALA A 32 1.98 5.48 17.99
CA ALA A 32 2.61 5.66 16.69
C ALA A 32 4.04 5.09 16.66
N ARG A 33 4.38 4.40 15.58
CA ARG A 33 5.73 3.91 15.29
C ARG A 33 6.19 4.53 13.97
N PRO A 34 7.13 5.49 13.97
CA PRO A 34 7.64 6.05 12.72
C PRO A 34 8.32 4.98 11.85
N ASP A 35 8.03 4.97 10.55
CA ASP A 35 8.70 4.09 9.60
C ASP A 35 10.17 4.54 9.43
N PRO A 36 11.17 3.70 9.74
CA PRO A 36 12.57 4.09 9.67
C PRO A 36 13.08 4.31 8.23
N ALA A 37 12.45 3.69 7.23
CA ALA A 37 12.87 3.77 5.84
C ALA A 37 12.21 4.93 5.08
N LEU A 38 10.90 5.11 5.24
CA LEU A 38 10.12 6.10 4.51
C LEU A 38 9.82 7.37 5.33
N GLY A 39 10.02 7.33 6.64
CA GLY A 39 9.66 8.42 7.56
C GLY A 39 8.16 8.49 7.83
N SER A 40 7.75 9.49 8.60
CA SER A 40 6.35 9.71 9.01
C SER A 40 5.48 10.35 7.93
N ASP A 41 6.10 10.94 6.91
CA ASP A 41 5.41 11.65 5.86
C ASP A 41 6.06 11.29 4.51
N PRO A 42 5.72 10.15 3.90
CA PRO A 42 6.20 9.81 2.57
C PRO A 42 5.29 10.38 1.48
N LEU A 43 5.86 10.50 0.27
CA LEU A 43 5.09 10.64 -0.97
C LEU A 43 4.71 9.25 -1.46
N GLY A 44 3.56 9.12 -2.13
CA GLY A 44 3.18 7.85 -2.75
C GLY A 44 2.17 7.98 -3.88
N LEU A 45 2.26 7.04 -4.81
CA LEU A 45 1.36 6.88 -5.95
C LEU A 45 0.97 5.40 -6.07
N LEU A 46 -0.32 5.13 -6.18
CA LEU A 46 -0.87 3.81 -6.39
C LEU A 46 -1.82 3.85 -7.59
N ILE A 47 -1.64 2.93 -8.53
CA ILE A 47 -2.47 2.83 -9.73
C ILE A 47 -3.03 1.43 -9.80
N TYR A 48 -4.32 1.32 -10.09
CA TYR A 48 -4.99 0.07 -10.50
C TYR A 48 -5.61 0.29 -11.88
N ASP A 49 -5.38 -0.63 -12.81
CA ASP A 49 -5.97 -0.58 -14.15
C ASP A 49 -7.06 -1.64 -14.35
N THR A 50 -7.86 -1.46 -15.40
CA THR A 50 -8.97 -2.36 -15.73
C THR A 50 -8.53 -3.74 -16.23
N ALA A 51 -7.24 -3.92 -16.52
CA ALA A 51 -6.67 -5.19 -16.97
C ALA A 51 -6.16 -6.06 -15.80
N GLY A 52 -6.32 -5.59 -14.56
CA GLY A 52 -5.88 -6.32 -13.37
C GLY A 52 -4.42 -6.08 -13.00
N ASN A 53 -3.80 -5.02 -13.54
CA ASN A 53 -2.45 -4.60 -13.14
C ASN A 53 -2.51 -3.50 -12.08
N PHE A 54 -1.45 -3.45 -11.28
CA PHE A 54 -1.23 -2.37 -10.34
C PHE A 54 0.23 -1.91 -10.34
N ALA A 55 0.47 -0.67 -9.94
CA ALA A 55 1.79 -0.15 -9.63
C ALA A 55 1.74 0.71 -8.36
N ALA A 56 2.66 0.50 -7.44
CA ALA A 56 2.79 1.26 -6.22
C ALA A 56 4.21 1.84 -6.13
N GLN A 57 4.29 3.11 -5.72
CA GLN A 57 5.55 3.80 -5.49
C GLN A 57 5.45 4.63 -4.23
N PHE A 58 6.51 4.64 -3.44
CA PHE A 58 6.66 5.42 -2.22
C PHE A 58 8.05 6.03 -2.17
N MET A 59 8.14 7.25 -1.66
CA MET A 59 9.40 7.93 -1.46
C MET A 59 9.38 8.70 -0.16
N ARG A 60 10.46 8.59 0.64
CA ARG A 60 10.72 9.52 1.74
C ARG A 60 10.77 10.95 1.17
N ARG A 61 9.99 11.88 1.71
CA ARG A 61 9.91 13.23 1.10
C ARG A 61 11.24 13.97 1.07
N GLU A 62 12.03 13.83 2.13
CA GLU A 62 13.38 14.40 2.24
C GLU A 62 14.46 13.41 1.78
N ARG A 63 14.21 12.65 0.70
CA ARG A 63 15.18 11.68 0.18
C ARG A 63 16.43 12.40 -0.34
N GLY A 64 17.56 12.23 0.35
CA GLY A 64 18.90 12.64 -0.06
C GLY A 64 19.82 11.47 -0.38
N GLU A 65 21.09 11.76 -0.68
CA GLU A 65 22.10 10.76 -1.04
C GLU A 65 22.43 9.79 0.12
N GLU A 66 22.25 10.21 1.36
CA GLU A 66 22.54 9.44 2.59
C GLU A 66 21.37 8.58 3.08
N ALA A 67 20.43 8.22 2.21
CA ALA A 67 19.37 7.30 2.62
C ALA A 67 20.00 5.93 2.93
N GLY A 68 20.18 5.67 4.23
CA GLY A 68 20.86 4.51 4.78
C GLY A 68 20.24 3.16 4.39
N PRO A 69 20.85 2.05 4.85
CA PRO A 69 20.55 0.72 4.34
C PRO A 69 19.07 0.36 4.46
N ALA A 70 18.58 -0.37 3.47
CA ALA A 70 17.24 -0.94 3.44
C ALA A 70 17.02 -1.86 4.64
N PRO A 71 16.14 -1.54 5.62
CA PRO A 71 15.74 -2.52 6.60
C PRO A 71 14.99 -3.65 5.88
N ALA A 72 15.11 -4.88 6.40
CA ALA A 72 14.31 -5.99 5.93
C ALA A 72 12.81 -5.67 6.04
N GLY A 73 12.02 -6.12 5.06
CA GLY A 73 10.57 -5.95 5.09
C GLY A 73 9.95 -6.78 6.21
N GLY A 74 8.92 -6.23 6.86
CA GLY A 74 8.07 -6.98 7.77
C GLY A 74 7.26 -8.09 7.09
N SER A 75 6.59 -8.92 7.88
CA SER A 75 5.61 -9.89 7.34
C SER A 75 4.55 -9.16 6.51
N ASN A 76 4.12 -9.75 5.39
CA ASN A 76 3.11 -9.13 4.49
C ASN A 76 3.45 -7.70 4.02
N ASN A 77 4.73 -7.29 4.05
CA ASN A 77 5.13 -5.93 3.71
C ASN A 77 6.41 -5.89 2.88
N THR A 78 6.50 -4.89 2.01
CA THR A 78 7.66 -4.65 1.15
C THR A 78 8.76 -3.90 1.88
N SER A 79 9.98 -4.06 1.38
CA SER A 79 11.17 -3.31 1.82
C SER A 79 11.53 -2.19 0.85
N ALA A 80 11.79 -0.99 1.39
CA ALA A 80 12.30 0.16 0.66
C ALA A 80 13.83 0.11 0.56
N VAL A 81 14.39 0.63 -0.54
CA VAL A 81 15.83 0.80 -0.76
C VAL A 81 16.15 2.28 -0.83
N ASN A 82 17.04 2.76 0.03
CA ASN A 82 17.53 4.14 0.05
C ASN A 82 16.36 5.16 0.01
N GLY A 83 15.37 4.97 0.88
CA GLY A 83 14.21 5.85 1.02
C GLY A 83 13.21 5.80 -0.14
N TYR A 84 13.25 4.76 -0.99
CA TYR A 84 12.29 4.55 -2.08
C TYR A 84 11.77 3.11 -2.06
N ASP A 85 10.48 2.92 -2.28
CA ASP A 85 9.89 1.60 -2.50
C ASP A 85 9.06 1.65 -3.77
N ALA A 86 9.23 0.67 -4.65
CA ALA A 86 8.49 0.60 -5.89
C ALA A 86 8.33 -0.83 -6.35
N TYR A 87 7.12 -1.15 -6.77
CA TYR A 87 6.78 -2.47 -7.27
C TYR A 87 5.49 -2.41 -8.09
N PHE A 88 5.34 -3.38 -8.97
CA PHE A 88 4.15 -3.54 -9.78
C PHE A 88 3.91 -5.01 -10.06
N GLY A 89 2.70 -5.31 -10.53
CA GLY A 89 2.32 -6.66 -10.93
C GLY A 89 0.83 -6.74 -11.14
N THR A 90 0.24 -7.87 -10.75
CA THR A 90 -1.19 -8.13 -10.90
C THR A 90 -1.90 -8.13 -9.56
N TYR A 91 -3.21 -7.87 -9.57
CA TYR A 91 -4.02 -7.94 -8.36
C TYR A 91 -5.34 -8.68 -8.61
N THR A 92 -5.90 -9.22 -7.53
CA THR A 92 -7.25 -9.77 -7.45
C THR A 92 -7.99 -9.12 -6.29
N VAL A 93 -9.31 -9.05 -6.41
CA VAL A 93 -10.19 -8.43 -5.40
C VAL A 93 -11.11 -9.50 -4.84
N ASP A 94 -11.19 -9.57 -3.53
CA ASP A 94 -12.23 -10.30 -2.81
C ASP A 94 -13.28 -9.30 -2.34
N GLU A 95 -14.46 -9.35 -2.96
CA GLU A 95 -15.56 -8.43 -2.68
C GLU A 95 -16.25 -8.74 -1.34
N GLU A 96 -16.21 -9.98 -0.89
CA GLU A 96 -16.86 -10.44 0.35
C GLU A 96 -16.00 -10.07 1.56
N GLU A 97 -14.71 -10.36 1.49
CA GLU A 97 -13.75 -10.05 2.55
C GLU A 97 -13.27 -8.59 2.51
N GLY A 98 -13.55 -7.85 1.42
CA GLY A 98 -13.09 -6.48 1.25
C GLY A 98 -11.56 -6.38 1.15
N THR A 99 -10.92 -7.34 0.48
CA THR A 99 -9.46 -7.40 0.37
C THR A 99 -8.96 -7.31 -1.06
N VAL A 100 -7.71 -6.87 -1.21
CA VAL A 100 -6.95 -6.90 -2.45
C VAL A 100 -5.71 -7.74 -2.22
N THR A 101 -5.50 -8.74 -3.08
CA THR A 101 -4.27 -9.54 -3.09
C THR A 101 -3.43 -9.18 -4.31
N GLN A 102 -2.19 -8.81 -4.07
CA GLN A 102 -1.24 -8.35 -5.08
C GLN A 102 -0.10 -9.34 -5.21
N ARG A 103 0.26 -9.71 -6.45
CA ARG A 103 1.45 -10.49 -6.76
C ARG A 103 2.46 -9.57 -7.45
N LEU A 104 3.62 -9.40 -6.83
CA LEU A 104 4.65 -8.50 -7.33
C LEU A 104 5.45 -9.17 -8.45
N SER A 105 5.32 -8.66 -9.67
CA SER A 105 6.09 -9.13 -10.84
C SER A 105 7.48 -8.52 -10.89
N ALA A 106 7.62 -7.28 -10.42
CA ALA A 106 8.89 -6.59 -10.28
C ALA A 106 8.86 -5.68 -9.06
N ALA A 107 10.03 -5.47 -8.46
CA ALA A 107 10.20 -4.63 -7.29
C ALA A 107 11.62 -4.04 -7.24
N LEU A 108 11.76 -2.88 -6.60
CA LEU A 108 13.04 -2.24 -6.38
C LEU A 108 13.94 -3.09 -5.46
N SER A 109 13.38 -3.62 -4.37
CA SER A 109 14.06 -4.61 -3.54
C SER A 109 13.94 -6.00 -4.18
N PRO A 110 15.06 -6.67 -4.52
CA PRO A 110 15.02 -7.99 -5.15
C PRO A 110 14.28 -9.05 -4.34
N ALA A 111 14.29 -8.93 -3.00
CA ALA A 111 13.61 -9.86 -2.10
C ALA A 111 12.07 -9.82 -2.22
N ASN A 112 11.50 -8.73 -2.74
CA ASN A 112 10.06 -8.58 -2.90
C ASN A 112 9.54 -9.18 -4.23
N VAL A 113 10.42 -9.59 -5.16
CA VAL A 113 9.99 -10.15 -6.46
C VAL A 113 9.31 -11.50 -6.25
N GLY A 114 8.09 -11.64 -6.79
CA GLY A 114 7.25 -12.83 -6.62
C GLY A 114 6.48 -12.88 -5.32
N MET A 115 6.68 -11.91 -4.42
CA MET A 115 5.94 -11.80 -3.16
C MET A 115 4.45 -11.63 -3.43
N VAL A 116 3.63 -12.24 -2.58
CA VAL A 116 2.18 -12.05 -2.55
C VAL A 116 1.84 -11.31 -1.27
N VAL A 117 1.06 -10.23 -1.41
CA VAL A 117 0.67 -9.40 -0.28
C VAL A 117 -0.83 -9.13 -0.32
N THR A 118 -1.47 -9.18 0.85
CA THR A 118 -2.92 -8.98 0.97
C THR A 118 -3.21 -7.75 1.82
N ARG A 119 -4.19 -6.96 1.39
CA ARG A 119 -4.55 -5.66 1.93
C ARG A 119 -6.03 -5.62 2.21
N GLU A 120 -6.42 -5.21 3.41
CA GLU A 120 -7.79 -4.82 3.67
C GLU A 120 -8.02 -3.45 3.04
N VAL A 121 -9.14 -3.28 2.33
CA VAL A 121 -9.40 -2.06 1.58
C VAL A 121 -10.81 -1.53 1.81
N THR A 122 -10.93 -0.21 1.93
CA THR A 122 -12.21 0.48 1.95
C THR A 122 -12.17 1.67 1.01
N VAL A 123 -13.12 1.74 0.07
CA VAL A 123 -13.25 2.87 -0.86
C VAL A 123 -14.55 3.63 -0.60
N THR A 124 -14.47 4.90 -0.27
CA THR A 124 -15.63 5.79 -0.08
C THR A 124 -15.43 7.07 -0.88
N GLY A 125 -16.21 7.23 -1.96
CA GLY A 125 -16.01 8.32 -2.92
C GLY A 125 -14.59 8.33 -3.48
N ASP A 126 -13.87 9.44 -3.27
CA ASP A 126 -12.48 9.62 -3.69
C ASP A 126 -11.47 9.29 -2.58
N THR A 127 -11.88 8.61 -1.51
CA THR A 127 -11.00 8.14 -0.46
C THR A 127 -10.81 6.63 -0.55
N LEU A 128 -9.55 6.19 -0.56
CA LEU A 128 -9.16 4.79 -0.38
C LEU A 128 -8.38 4.68 0.93
N VAL A 129 -8.80 3.74 1.78
CA VAL A 129 -8.06 3.31 2.96
C VAL A 129 -7.56 1.90 2.71
N ILE A 130 -6.26 1.69 2.93
CA ILE A 130 -5.62 0.38 2.90
C ILE A 130 -5.08 0.10 4.30
N GLU A 131 -5.36 -1.09 4.81
CA GLU A 131 -4.81 -1.57 6.08
C GLU A 131 -4.09 -2.91 5.91
N LEU A 132 -3.04 -3.11 6.70
CA LEU A 132 -2.34 -4.38 6.80
C LEU A 132 -1.77 -4.58 8.21
N SER A 133 -1.90 -5.81 8.71
CA SER A 133 -1.06 -6.31 9.80
C SER A 133 0.32 -6.67 9.27
N THR A 134 1.37 -6.20 9.95
CA THR A 134 2.77 -6.47 9.59
C THR A 134 3.66 -6.46 10.83
N THR A 135 4.97 -6.60 10.65
CA THR A 135 5.97 -6.48 11.71
C THR A 135 7.00 -5.41 11.37
N ARG A 136 7.60 -4.82 12.39
CA ARG A 136 8.83 -4.03 12.22
C ARG A 136 10.03 -4.97 12.07
N ALA A 137 11.21 -4.40 11.79
CA ALA A 137 12.45 -5.16 11.60
C ALA A 137 12.90 -5.90 12.88
N ASP A 138 12.49 -5.42 14.05
CA ASP A 138 12.72 -6.05 15.36
C ASP A 138 11.67 -7.13 15.71
N GLY A 139 10.69 -7.36 14.83
CA GLY A 139 9.61 -8.32 15.03
C GLY A 139 8.38 -7.78 15.75
N GLU A 140 8.36 -6.52 16.20
CA GLU A 140 7.19 -5.90 16.83
C GLU A 140 6.00 -5.90 15.87
N PRO A 141 4.84 -6.50 16.24
CA PRO A 141 3.62 -6.43 15.44
C PRO A 141 3.07 -5.01 15.40
N ILE A 142 2.69 -4.57 14.21
CA ILE A 142 2.07 -3.26 13.98
C ILE A 142 0.90 -3.39 13.00
N THR A 143 -0.04 -2.47 13.11
CA THR A 143 -1.02 -2.19 12.06
C THR A 143 -0.56 -0.98 11.28
N ARG A 144 -0.47 -1.13 9.95
CA ARG A 144 -0.17 -0.02 9.04
C ARG A 144 -1.43 0.38 8.30
N THR A 145 -1.77 1.67 8.39
CA THR A 145 -2.92 2.27 7.68
C THR A 145 -2.42 3.30 6.68
N LEU A 146 -2.83 3.16 5.42
CA LEU A 146 -2.55 4.11 4.35
C LEU A 146 -3.86 4.76 3.91
N ARG A 147 -3.87 6.09 3.87
CA ARG A 147 -4.99 6.88 3.34
C ARG A 147 -4.59 7.50 2.03
N TRP A 148 -5.47 7.41 1.04
CA TRP A 148 -5.23 7.87 -0.31
C TRP A 148 -6.41 8.71 -0.77
N THR A 149 -6.12 9.66 -1.66
CA THR A 149 -7.12 10.40 -2.40
C THR A 149 -7.02 10.09 -3.89
N ARG A 150 -8.16 9.99 -4.57
CA ARG A 150 -8.19 9.79 -6.02
C ARG A 150 -7.54 11.00 -6.71
N GLY A 151 -6.62 10.73 -7.63
CA GLY A 151 -6.07 11.75 -8.49
C GLY A 151 -7.12 12.24 -9.48
N ALA A 152 -7.26 13.56 -9.58
CA ALA A 152 -7.88 14.20 -10.74
C ALA A 152 -7.06 13.92 -12.00
#